data_AF-A0A848EM72-F1
#
_entry.id   AF-A0A848EM72-F1
#
_cell.length_a   1.000
_cell.length_b   1.000
_cell.length_c   1.000
_cell.angle_alpha   90.00
_cell.angle_beta   90.00
_cell.angle_gamma   90.00
#
_symmetry.space_group_name_H-M   'P 1'
#
loop_
_entity.id
_entity.type
_entity.pdbx_description
1 polymer ?
#
loop_
_entity_poly.entity_id
_entity_poly.type
_entity_poly.pdbx_seq_one_letter_code
_entity_poly.pdbx_strand_id
1 'polypeptide(L)'
;MPETIILPGGKQRILALAGQGSADDSGTLQPRVLPDYARAACRDLVLAEPAWISPQGTGALRAPGIARESHIAAWSAVADAVHAAGGRIALVITGRKRYQTAERRRLPLLEATEDGRFRLNPLAAWTAGMIEAYRTIHGLPAHPMAAQGYPSVGCRHCTDRVAPGEDARAGRWRGRGKAECGMHPRAAGPAE
;
A
#
# COMPACT_ATOMS: atom_id res chain seq x y z
N MET A 1 -18.08 16.97 6.69
CA MET A 1 -18.30 16.06 7.84
C MET A 1 -17.70 14.71 7.46
N PRO A 2 -16.95 14.01 8.34
CA PRO A 2 -16.35 12.72 7.98
C PRO A 2 -17.44 11.67 7.72
N GLU A 3 -17.33 10.96 6.59
CA GLU A 3 -18.18 9.81 6.27
C GLU A 3 -17.91 8.65 7.24
N THR A 4 -18.97 8.10 7.83
CA THR A 4 -18.91 6.90 8.66
C THR A 4 -19.28 5.69 7.80
N ILE A 5 -18.39 4.71 7.69
CA ILE A 5 -18.67 3.44 7.01
C ILE A 5 -18.88 2.37 8.10
N ILE A 6 -20.04 1.72 8.08
CA ILE A 6 -20.38 0.64 9.02
C ILE A 6 -19.95 -0.69 8.41
N LEU A 7 -19.03 -1.41 9.07
CA LEU A 7 -18.65 -2.77 8.69
C LEU A 7 -19.65 -3.82 9.24
N PRO A 8 -19.83 -4.98 8.59
CA PRO A 8 -20.73 -6.02 9.06
C PRO A 8 -20.25 -6.60 10.41
N GLY A 9 -21.15 -6.80 11.39
CA GLY A 9 -20.81 -7.48 12.66
C GLY A 9 -21.16 -6.74 13.96
N GLY A 10 -21.83 -5.60 13.91
CA GLY A 10 -22.61 -5.08 15.04
C GLY A 10 -21.88 -4.40 16.20
N LYS A 11 -20.55 -4.52 16.33
CA LYS A 11 -19.76 -3.71 17.28
C LYS A 11 -18.34 -3.44 16.76
N GLN A 12 -18.18 -2.36 15.99
CA GLN A 12 -16.98 -1.51 15.96
C GLN A 12 -17.22 -0.33 15.00
N ARG A 13 -17.05 0.89 15.52
CA ARG A 13 -17.35 2.15 14.80
C ARG A 13 -16.07 2.59 14.06
N ILE A 14 -16.08 2.69 12.73
CA ILE A 14 -14.90 3.10 11.95
C ILE A 14 -15.18 4.27 11.00
N LEU A 15 -14.12 5.08 10.87
CA LEU A 15 -13.79 6.09 9.87
C LEU A 15 -14.09 7.55 10.25
N ALA A 16 -13.02 8.26 10.57
CA ALA A 16 -12.84 9.63 10.12
C ALA A 16 -11.54 9.66 9.29
N LEU A 17 -11.64 10.03 8.02
CA LEU A 17 -10.49 10.60 7.30
C LEU A 17 -10.18 11.92 8.01
N ALA A 18 -9.20 11.90 8.91
CA ALA A 18 -8.74 13.11 9.58
C ALA A 18 -7.73 13.83 8.68
N GLY A 19 -7.87 15.15 8.59
CA GLY A 19 -6.79 16.01 8.08
C GLY A 19 -6.61 16.12 6.57
N GLN A 20 -7.62 15.92 5.71
CA GLN A 20 -7.42 16.11 4.26
C GLN A 20 -6.74 17.45 3.92
N GLY A 21 -5.56 17.38 3.27
CA GLY A 21 -4.84 18.56 2.80
C GLY A 21 -4.08 19.31 3.90
N SER A 22 -3.71 18.61 4.98
CA SER A 22 -3.13 19.25 6.15
C SER A 22 -1.61 19.36 6.18
N ALA A 23 -0.93 18.78 5.19
CA ALA A 23 0.50 18.96 5.07
C ALA A 23 0.87 20.38 4.62
N ASP A 24 2.11 20.78 4.88
CA ASP A 24 2.71 21.91 4.15
C ASP A 24 3.07 21.53 2.70
N ASP A 25 3.65 22.47 1.97
CA ASP A 25 4.03 22.27 0.57
C ASP A 25 5.15 21.23 0.40
N SER A 26 5.81 20.83 1.50
CA SER A 26 6.80 19.75 1.51
C SER A 26 6.19 18.37 1.69
N GLY A 27 4.92 18.28 2.07
CA GLY A 27 4.23 17.06 2.48
C GLY A 27 4.40 16.72 3.96
N THR A 28 4.92 17.63 4.79
CA THR A 28 5.06 17.41 6.23
C THR A 28 3.77 17.79 6.94
N LEU A 29 3.18 16.82 7.67
CA LEU A 29 2.01 17.07 8.52
C LEU A 29 2.35 18.11 9.60
N GLN A 30 1.42 19.03 9.80
CA GLN A 30 1.62 20.17 10.69
C GLN A 30 0.99 19.89 12.07
N PRO A 31 1.57 20.32 13.20
CA PRO A 31 1.06 20.02 14.54
C PRO A 31 -0.41 20.36 14.78
N ARG A 32 -0.96 21.33 14.02
CA ARG A 32 -2.38 21.70 14.04
C ARG A 32 -3.36 20.54 13.76
N VAL A 33 -2.89 19.43 13.16
CA VAL A 33 -3.73 18.28 12.82
C VAL A 33 -3.95 17.33 13.98
N LEU A 34 -3.07 17.37 14.98
CA LEU A 34 -3.07 16.41 16.09
C LEU A 34 -4.41 16.37 16.83
N PRO A 35 -5.08 17.51 17.13
CA PRO A 35 -6.39 17.49 17.78
C PRO A 35 -7.47 16.80 16.94
N ASP A 36 -7.41 16.90 15.61
CA ASP A 36 -8.39 16.29 14.72
C ASP A 36 -8.20 14.77 14.63
N TYR A 37 -6.94 14.31 14.55
CA TYR A 37 -6.60 12.90 14.63
C TYR A 37 -6.92 12.30 16.01
N ALA A 38 -6.62 13.01 17.10
CA ALA A 38 -6.97 12.59 18.45
C ALA A 38 -8.50 12.54 18.66
N ARG A 39 -9.26 13.49 18.11
CA ARG A 39 -10.72 13.45 18.15
C ARG A 39 -11.29 12.28 17.34
N ALA A 40 -10.65 11.92 16.22
CA ALA A 40 -11.00 10.73 15.46
C ALA A 40 -10.78 9.44 16.27
N ALA A 41 -9.87 9.45 17.25
CA ALA A 41 -9.61 8.33 18.16
C ALA A 41 -10.74 8.00 19.14
N CYS A 42 -11.80 8.83 19.22
CA CYS A 42 -13.06 8.40 19.87
C CYS A 42 -13.73 7.20 19.16
N ARG A 43 -13.14 6.74 18.05
CA ARG A 43 -13.47 5.56 17.26
C ARG A 43 -12.33 4.53 17.39
N ASP A 44 -12.67 3.24 17.43
CA ASP A 44 -11.73 2.15 17.74
C ASP A 44 -10.53 2.03 16.78
N LEU A 45 -10.63 2.61 15.58
CA LEU A 45 -9.59 2.66 14.54
C LEU A 45 -9.69 3.98 13.73
N VAL A 46 -8.58 4.71 13.64
CA VAL A 46 -8.36 5.87 12.78
C VAL A 46 -7.63 5.44 11.52
N LEU A 47 -8.06 5.95 10.38
CA LEU A 47 -7.43 5.71 9.10
C LEU A 47 -6.87 7.03 8.59
N ALA A 48 -5.55 7.04 8.46
CA ALA A 48 -4.80 8.16 7.96
C ALA A 48 -5.23 8.53 6.54
N GLU A 49 -5.16 9.83 6.22
CA GLU A 49 -5.24 10.26 4.82
C GLU A 49 -4.10 9.62 3.99
N PRO A 50 -4.27 9.47 2.66
CA PRO A 50 -3.25 8.85 1.80
C PRO A 50 -1.90 9.59 1.88
N ALA A 51 -0.85 8.88 2.27
CA ALA A 51 0.51 9.41 2.28
C ALA A 51 1.28 9.05 1.00
N TRP A 52 1.86 10.03 0.30
CA TRP A 52 2.70 9.74 -0.87
C TRP A 52 4.08 9.19 -0.46
N ILE A 53 4.56 8.20 -1.20
CA ILE A 53 5.87 7.55 -0.97
C ILE A 53 7.02 8.20 -1.73
N SER A 54 6.72 9.10 -2.66
CA SER A 54 7.69 9.91 -3.39
C SER A 54 7.04 11.23 -3.82
N PRO A 55 7.83 12.31 -4.01
CA PRO A 55 7.29 13.59 -4.48
C PRO A 55 6.56 13.47 -5.83
N GLN A 56 7.00 12.57 -6.70
CA GLN A 56 6.38 12.30 -8.01
C GLN A 56 5.04 11.56 -7.90
N GLY A 57 4.75 10.96 -6.74
CA GLY A 57 3.47 10.29 -6.44
C GLY A 57 2.41 11.22 -5.85
N THR A 58 2.65 12.54 -5.81
CA THR A 58 1.66 13.49 -5.29
C THR A 58 0.50 13.64 -6.27
N GLY A 59 -0.71 13.28 -5.82
CA GLY A 59 -1.94 13.39 -6.61
C GLY A 59 -2.95 14.38 -6.05
N ALA A 60 -2.67 15.01 -4.91
CA ALA A 60 -3.56 15.95 -4.25
C ALA A 60 -2.77 17.08 -3.56
N LEU A 61 -3.29 18.30 -3.65
CA LEU A 61 -2.71 19.47 -3.01
C LEU A 61 -2.59 19.24 -1.50
N ARG A 62 -1.40 19.43 -0.94
CA ARG A 62 -1.09 19.26 0.50
C ARG A 62 -1.40 17.87 1.07
N ALA A 63 -1.34 16.83 0.22
CA ALA A 63 -1.30 15.45 0.71
C ALA A 63 0.01 15.21 1.49
N PRO A 64 -0.03 14.50 2.63
CA PRO A 64 1.17 14.21 3.38
C PRO A 64 2.06 13.20 2.67
N GLY A 65 3.37 13.28 2.90
CA GLY A 65 4.32 12.27 2.48
C GLY A 65 4.61 11.25 3.59
N ILE A 66 5.32 10.18 3.26
CA ILE A 66 5.97 9.27 4.23
C ILE A 66 7.47 9.05 3.91
N ALA A 67 7.97 9.74 2.88
CA ALA A 67 9.28 9.46 2.26
C ALA A 67 10.49 10.19 2.89
N ARG A 68 10.30 11.05 3.88
CA ARG A 68 11.35 11.91 4.47
C ARG A 68 11.33 11.77 5.98
N GLU A 69 12.45 12.03 6.63
CA GLU A 69 12.54 12.01 8.10
C GLU A 69 11.53 12.96 8.76
N SER A 70 11.33 14.15 8.19
CA SER A 70 10.32 15.11 8.66
C SER A 70 8.90 14.53 8.60
N HIS A 71 8.59 13.74 7.57
CA HIS A 71 7.30 13.07 7.45
C HIS A 71 7.14 11.99 8.51
N ILE A 72 8.18 11.18 8.74
CA ILE A 72 8.17 10.11 9.73
C ILE A 72 7.94 10.71 11.12
N ALA A 73 8.68 11.76 11.47
CA ALA A 73 8.50 12.46 12.75
C ALA A 73 7.07 13.00 12.91
N ALA A 74 6.48 13.57 11.85
CA ALA A 74 5.13 14.09 11.89
C ALA A 74 4.07 12.98 12.01
N TRP A 75 4.24 11.85 11.33
CA TRP A 75 3.38 10.68 11.48
C TRP A 75 3.50 9.99 12.84
N SER A 76 4.70 9.98 13.44
CA SER A 76 4.92 9.51 14.81
C SER A 76 4.13 10.36 15.80
N ALA A 77 4.18 11.69 15.70
CA ALA A 77 3.39 12.57 16.56
C ALA A 77 1.87 12.34 16.42
N VAL A 78 1.39 12.06 15.21
CA VAL A 78 -0.01 11.69 14.96
C VAL A 78 -0.35 10.37 15.64
N ALA A 79 0.50 9.35 15.49
CA ALA A 79 0.29 8.06 16.13
C ALA A 79 0.26 8.18 17.66
N ASP A 80 1.17 8.95 18.24
CA ASP A 80 1.23 9.21 19.68
C ASP A 80 -0.05 9.91 20.17
N ALA A 81 -0.54 10.93 19.43
CA ALA A 81 -1.78 11.62 19.77
C ALA A 81 -3.02 10.69 19.71
N VAL A 82 -3.08 9.79 18.72
CA VAL A 82 -4.16 8.80 18.60
C VAL A 82 -4.09 7.76 19.73
N HIS A 83 -2.89 7.26 20.05
CA HIS A 83 -2.68 6.30 21.12
C HIS A 83 -2.97 6.90 22.50
N ALA A 84 -2.55 8.14 22.75
CA ALA A 84 -2.84 8.87 23.99
C ALA A 84 -4.35 9.07 24.20
N ALA A 85 -5.12 9.18 23.12
CA ALA A 85 -6.58 9.25 23.14
C ALA A 85 -7.28 7.87 23.19
N GLY A 86 -6.52 6.78 23.30
CA GLY A 86 -7.05 5.41 23.41
C GLY A 86 -7.46 4.77 22.08
N GLY A 87 -7.18 5.41 20.95
CA GLY A 87 -7.45 4.86 19.62
C GLY A 87 -6.27 4.08 19.05
N ARG A 88 -6.48 3.53 17.84
CA ARG A 88 -5.44 2.87 17.04
C ARG A 88 -5.35 3.55 15.67
N ILE A 89 -4.18 3.63 15.07
CA ILE A 89 -4.00 4.17 13.70
C ILE A 89 -3.28 3.16 12.80
N ALA A 90 -3.67 3.10 11.53
CA ALA A 90 -3.00 2.25 10.54
C ALA A 90 -2.77 2.97 9.21
N LEU A 91 -1.61 2.73 8.61
CA LEU A 91 -1.26 3.12 7.24
C LEU A 91 -0.64 1.90 6.53
N VAL A 92 -1.37 1.27 5.61
CA VAL A 92 -0.84 0.14 4.82
C VAL A 92 -0.50 0.63 3.42
N ILE A 93 0.77 0.55 3.04
CA ILE A 93 1.26 0.93 1.71
C ILE A 93 1.82 -0.32 1.02
N THR A 94 1.51 -0.52 -0.27
CA THR A 94 2.06 -1.65 -1.04
C THR A 94 2.69 -1.25 -2.36
N GLY A 95 3.59 -2.11 -2.84
CA GLY A 95 4.20 -2.00 -4.17
C GLY A 95 3.38 -2.65 -5.29
N ARG A 96 2.08 -2.94 -5.10
CA ARG A 96 1.24 -3.58 -6.11
C ARG A 96 1.04 -2.64 -7.31
N LYS A 97 1.12 -3.20 -8.53
CA LYS A 97 1.01 -2.48 -9.81
C LYS A 97 -0.01 -3.18 -10.71
N ARG A 98 -0.78 -2.44 -11.51
CA ARG A 98 -1.83 -2.99 -12.38
C ARG A 98 -1.29 -3.93 -13.47
N TYR A 99 -0.09 -3.65 -13.99
CA TYR A 99 0.50 -4.46 -15.07
C TYR A 99 1.03 -5.83 -14.60
N GLN A 100 1.11 -6.09 -13.30
CA GLN A 100 1.76 -7.31 -12.79
C GLN A 100 0.93 -8.56 -13.02
N THR A 101 -0.41 -8.48 -13.05
CA THR A 101 -1.27 -9.63 -13.35
C THR A 101 -2.58 -9.17 -13.99
N ALA A 102 -3.28 -10.10 -14.65
CA ALA A 102 -4.58 -9.83 -15.24
C ALA A 102 -5.62 -9.35 -14.22
N GLU A 103 -5.60 -9.92 -13.01
CA GLU A 103 -6.52 -9.64 -11.90
C GLU A 103 -6.25 -8.25 -11.30
N ARG A 104 -5.00 -7.78 -11.36
CA ARG A 104 -4.61 -6.46 -10.83
C ARG A 104 -4.94 -5.31 -11.77
N ARG A 105 -5.45 -5.56 -12.99
CA ARG A 105 -5.75 -4.47 -13.95
C ARG A 105 -6.66 -3.38 -13.39
N ARG A 106 -7.58 -3.74 -12.49
CA ARG A 106 -8.52 -2.83 -11.83
C ARG A 106 -8.11 -2.46 -10.40
N LEU A 107 -6.84 -2.69 -10.02
CA LEU A 107 -6.35 -2.39 -8.68
C LEU A 107 -6.65 -0.93 -8.30
N PRO A 108 -7.45 -0.68 -7.26
CA PRO A 108 -7.72 0.65 -6.77
C PRO A 108 -6.47 1.30 -6.20
N LEU A 109 -6.38 2.63 -6.28
CA LEU A 109 -5.34 3.38 -5.58
C LEU A 109 -5.48 3.18 -4.06
N LEU A 110 -6.71 3.14 -3.55
CA LEU A 110 -7.06 2.91 -2.16
C LEU A 110 -8.09 1.77 -2.08
N GLU A 111 -7.85 0.74 -1.27
CA GLU A 111 -8.79 -0.36 -1.04
C GLU A 111 -9.04 -0.57 0.46
N ALA A 112 -10.29 -0.84 0.84
CA ALA A 112 -10.62 -1.38 2.16
C ALA A 112 -10.36 -2.89 2.15
N THR A 113 -9.78 -3.42 3.24
CA THR A 113 -9.53 -4.84 3.43
C THR A 113 -10.61 -5.46 4.31
N GLU A 114 -10.80 -6.77 4.23
CA GLU A 114 -11.83 -7.52 4.98
C GLU A 114 -11.67 -7.39 6.50
N ASP A 115 -10.45 -7.17 6.99
CA ASP A 115 -10.11 -6.90 8.39
C ASP A 115 -10.27 -5.42 8.79
N GLY A 116 -10.93 -4.61 7.96
CA GLY A 116 -11.27 -3.22 8.27
C GLY A 116 -10.13 -2.22 8.15
N ARG A 117 -8.99 -2.61 7.55
CA ARG A 117 -7.87 -1.71 7.26
C ARG A 117 -8.04 -1.09 5.89
N PHE A 118 -7.26 -0.04 5.61
CA PHE A 118 -7.17 0.54 4.28
C PHE A 118 -5.75 0.40 3.76
N ARG A 119 -5.66 0.11 2.47
CA ARG A 119 -4.40 -0.13 1.76
C ARG A 119 -4.26 0.82 0.58
N LEU A 120 -3.15 1.56 0.58
CA LEU A 120 -2.72 2.43 -0.49
C LEU A 120 -1.78 1.69 -1.44
N ASN A 121 -2.07 1.77 -2.73
CA ASN A 121 -1.29 1.19 -3.82
C ASN A 121 -0.70 2.30 -4.69
N PRO A 122 0.29 3.07 -4.21
CA PRO A 122 0.81 4.26 -4.92
C PRO A 122 1.42 3.94 -6.29
N LEU A 123 1.83 2.68 -6.48
CA LEU A 123 2.41 2.21 -7.73
C LEU A 123 1.36 1.54 -8.64
N ALA A 124 0.06 1.62 -8.31
CA ALA A 124 -1.00 0.97 -9.08
C ALA A 124 -0.95 1.33 -10.57
N ALA A 125 -0.74 2.61 -10.90
CA ALA A 125 -0.70 3.09 -12.28
C ALA A 125 0.69 2.99 -12.95
N TRP A 126 1.74 2.66 -12.20
CA TRP A 126 3.10 2.62 -12.76
C TRP A 126 3.22 1.47 -13.75
N THR A 127 3.86 1.72 -14.89
CA THR A 127 4.18 0.70 -15.90
C THR A 127 5.55 0.07 -15.64
N ALA A 128 5.86 -1.03 -16.32
CA ALA A 128 7.20 -1.61 -16.29
C ALA A 128 8.27 -0.60 -16.71
N GLY A 129 8.02 0.19 -17.77
CA GLY A 129 8.92 1.24 -18.23
C GLY A 129 9.16 2.35 -17.19
N MET A 130 8.12 2.76 -16.46
CA MET A 130 8.27 3.75 -15.38
C MET A 130 9.14 3.23 -14.24
N ILE A 131 9.03 1.94 -13.90
CA ILE A 131 9.88 1.31 -12.89
C ILE A 131 11.34 1.27 -13.33
N GLU A 132 11.61 0.87 -14.57
CA GLU A 132 12.97 0.82 -15.13
C GLU A 132 13.59 2.21 -15.27
N ALA A 133 12.79 3.21 -15.69
CA ALA A 133 13.23 4.60 -15.75
C ALA A 133 13.59 5.12 -14.36
N TYR A 134 12.72 4.89 -13.36
CA TYR A 134 13.00 5.28 -11.98
C TYR A 134 14.25 4.59 -11.43
N ARG A 135 14.42 3.28 -11.70
CA ARG A 135 15.61 2.54 -11.32
C ARG A 135 16.88 3.18 -11.87
N THR A 136 16.86 3.53 -13.15
CA THR A 136 17.99 4.17 -13.85
C THR A 136 18.30 5.56 -13.31
N ILE A 137 17.29 6.42 -13.19
CA ILE A 137 17.44 7.81 -12.70
C ILE A 137 18.05 7.85 -11.30
N HIS A 138 17.69 6.89 -10.45
CA HIS A 138 18.12 6.86 -9.05
C HIS A 138 19.30 5.90 -8.80
N GLY A 139 19.93 5.35 -9.85
CA GLY A 139 21.07 4.45 -9.70
C GLY A 139 20.79 3.21 -8.85
N LEU A 140 19.55 2.73 -8.84
CA LEU A 140 19.15 1.60 -8.02
C LEU A 140 19.66 0.30 -8.66
N PRO A 141 20.40 -0.56 -7.93
CA PRO A 141 20.94 -1.78 -8.51
C PRO A 141 19.82 -2.76 -8.88
N ALA A 142 19.97 -3.44 -10.01
CA ALA A 142 19.11 -4.57 -10.35
C ALA A 142 19.37 -5.73 -9.39
N HIS A 143 18.34 -6.53 -9.13
CA HIS A 143 18.52 -7.75 -8.33
C HIS A 143 19.41 -8.74 -9.09
N PRO A 144 20.42 -9.38 -8.45
CA PRO A 144 21.38 -10.26 -9.14
C PRO A 144 20.73 -11.40 -9.94
N MET A 145 19.60 -11.94 -9.46
CA MET A 145 18.88 -13.00 -10.17
C MET A 145 18.25 -12.54 -11.49
N ALA A 146 18.03 -11.24 -11.70
CA ALA A 146 17.54 -10.74 -12.99
C ALA A 146 18.56 -11.02 -14.10
N ALA A 147 19.86 -10.83 -13.83
CA ALA A 147 20.94 -11.18 -14.75
C ALA A 147 21.07 -12.70 -14.98
N GLN A 148 20.51 -13.51 -14.07
CA GLN A 148 20.42 -14.96 -14.21
C GLN A 148 19.13 -15.40 -14.93
N GLY A 149 18.38 -14.49 -15.55
CA GLY A 149 17.17 -14.83 -16.28
C GLY A 149 15.94 -15.05 -15.39
N TYR A 150 15.93 -14.52 -14.17
CA TYR A 150 14.74 -14.47 -13.30
C TYR A 150 14.20 -13.03 -13.19
N PRO A 151 13.51 -12.51 -14.21
CA PRO A 151 12.94 -11.16 -14.19
C PRO A 151 11.79 -11.00 -13.18
N SER A 152 11.19 -12.10 -12.71
CA SER A 152 10.26 -12.11 -11.58
C SER A 152 10.52 -13.28 -10.64
N VAL A 153 10.85 -13.00 -9.38
CA VAL A 153 11.22 -14.03 -8.39
C VAL A 153 10.10 -14.28 -7.37
N GLY A 154 9.57 -15.50 -7.35
CA GLY A 154 8.61 -15.99 -6.35
C GLY A 154 9.25 -16.92 -5.32
N CYS A 155 8.54 -17.99 -4.96
CA CYS A 155 9.10 -19.06 -4.13
C CYS A 155 10.16 -19.85 -4.93
N ARG A 156 11.15 -20.45 -4.25
CA ARG A 156 12.19 -21.28 -4.90
C ARG A 156 11.61 -22.40 -5.77
N HIS A 157 10.53 -23.04 -5.33
CA HIS A 157 9.88 -24.16 -6.04
C HIS A 157 8.93 -23.71 -7.16
N CYS A 158 8.69 -22.41 -7.26
CA CYS A 158 7.62 -21.82 -8.08
C CYS A 158 8.16 -20.90 -9.17
N THR A 159 9.48 -20.77 -9.30
CA THR A 159 10.13 -19.75 -10.13
C THR A 159 11.18 -20.40 -11.01
N ASP A 160 10.96 -20.35 -12.31
CA ASP A 160 11.88 -20.76 -13.35
C ASP A 160 12.43 -19.54 -14.11
N ARG A 161 13.47 -19.78 -14.92
CA ARG A 161 14.02 -18.77 -15.81
C ARG A 161 13.04 -18.46 -16.93
N VAL A 162 13.20 -17.26 -17.50
CA VAL A 162 12.40 -16.76 -18.63
C VAL A 162 13.31 -16.62 -19.83
N ALA A 163 12.86 -17.11 -20.99
CA ALA A 163 13.58 -16.98 -22.25
C ALA A 163 13.44 -15.55 -22.81
N PRO A 164 14.39 -15.08 -23.65
CA PRO A 164 14.26 -13.79 -24.31
C PRO A 164 12.93 -13.68 -25.07
N GLY A 165 12.20 -12.57 -24.86
CA GLY A 165 10.91 -12.31 -25.52
C GLY A 165 9.68 -12.92 -24.82
N GLU A 166 9.85 -13.81 -23.85
CA GLU A 166 8.75 -14.28 -23.01
C GLU A 166 8.29 -13.19 -22.01
N ASP A 167 7.05 -13.28 -21.55
CA ASP A 167 6.54 -12.42 -20.47
C ASP A 167 7.42 -12.53 -19.22
N ALA A 168 7.75 -11.40 -18.60
CA ALA A 168 8.66 -11.32 -17.45
C ALA A 168 8.19 -12.13 -16.22
N ARG A 169 6.93 -12.56 -16.17
CA ARG A 169 6.38 -13.42 -15.11
C ARG A 169 6.10 -14.84 -15.57
N ALA A 170 6.36 -15.20 -16.83
CA ALA A 170 6.16 -16.55 -17.37
C ALA A 170 6.96 -17.64 -16.62
N GLY A 171 8.02 -17.26 -15.91
CA GLY A 171 8.77 -18.16 -15.04
C GLY A 171 8.02 -18.57 -13.77
N ARG A 172 6.96 -17.85 -13.38
CA ARG A 172 6.17 -18.20 -12.19
C ARG A 172 5.17 -19.29 -12.50
N TRP A 173 5.20 -20.36 -11.69
CA TRP A 173 4.25 -21.48 -11.75
C TRP A 173 4.16 -22.14 -13.13
N ARG A 174 5.25 -22.10 -13.93
CA ARG A 174 5.34 -22.69 -15.26
C ARG A 174 4.88 -24.14 -15.25
N GLY A 175 3.91 -24.47 -16.11
CA GLY A 175 3.37 -25.82 -16.24
C GLY A 175 2.54 -26.33 -15.04
N ARG A 176 2.19 -25.47 -14.06
CA ARG A 176 1.49 -25.90 -12.83
C ARG A 176 0.01 -25.54 -12.77
N GLY A 177 -0.54 -24.88 -13.79
CA GLY A 177 -1.96 -24.52 -13.87
C GLY A 177 -2.48 -23.64 -12.71
N LYS A 178 -1.59 -22.98 -11.97
CA LYS A 178 -1.92 -22.20 -10.77
C LYS A 178 -1.25 -20.83 -10.78
N ALA A 179 -1.84 -19.88 -10.05
CA ALA A 179 -1.34 -18.51 -9.93
C ALA A 179 -0.80 -18.19 -8.51
N GLU A 180 -0.62 -19.20 -7.65
CA GLU A 180 -0.11 -19.02 -6.30
C GLU A 180 0.63 -20.26 -5.75
N CYS A 181 1.39 -20.06 -4.66
CA CYS A 181 2.21 -21.10 -4.05
C CYS A 181 1.41 -22.08 -3.16
N GLY A 182 0.29 -21.65 -2.59
CA GLY A 182 -0.49 -22.44 -1.61
C GLY A 182 0.04 -22.38 -0.17
N MET A 183 0.96 -21.45 0.13
CA MET A 183 1.42 -21.18 1.51
C MET A 183 0.42 -20.36 2.33
N HIS A 184 -0.58 -19.78 1.68
CA HIS A 184 -1.70 -19.14 2.37
C HIS A 184 -2.74 -20.24 2.66
N PRO A 185 -3.16 -20.43 3.91
CA PRO A 185 -4.27 -21.32 4.19
C PRO A 185 -5.49 -20.80 3.41
N ARG A 186 -6.09 -21.65 2.56
CA ARG A 186 -7.42 -21.35 2.03
C ARG A 186 -8.34 -21.27 3.25
N ALA A 187 -9.07 -20.17 3.41
CA ALA A 187 -10.23 -20.19 4.29
C ALA A 187 -11.07 -21.41 3.87
N ALA A 188 -11.32 -22.32 4.79
CA ALA A 188 -12.16 -23.48 4.51
C ALA A 188 -13.50 -22.95 3.98
N GLY A 189 -13.82 -23.29 2.73
CA GLY A 189 -15.21 -23.20 2.28
C GLY A 189 -16.06 -24.16 3.10
N PRO A 190 -17.38 -23.93 3.22
CA PRO A 190 -18.24 -24.87 3.91
C PRO A 190 -18.09 -26.27 3.29
N ALA A 191 -17.94 -27.27 4.14
CA ALA A 191 -17.93 -28.67 3.73
C ALA A 191 -19.29 -29.01 3.10
N GLU A 192 -19.25 -29.66 1.94
CA GLU A 192 -20.39 -30.35 1.34
C GLU A 192 -20.54 -31.73 1.98
#